data_AF-A0A7X8YBP5-F1
#
_entry.id   AF-A0A7X8YBP5-F1
#
_cell.length_a   1.000
_cell.length_b   1.000
_cell.length_c   1.000
_cell.angle_alpha   90.00
_cell.angle_beta   90.00
_cell.angle_gamma   90.00
#
_symmetry.space_group_name_H-M   'P 1'
#
loop_
_entity.id
_entity.type
_entity.pdbx_description
1 polymer ?
#
loop_
_entity_poly.entity_id
_entity_poly.type
_entity_poly.pdbx_seq_one_letter_code
_entity_poly.pdbx_strand_id
1 'polypeptide(L)'
;MSLSQSQMRPVIALAMGDPAGISPELTAKLCALEEIADIAQLAVIGDRRMFGKGAADAGLDLTIETMAAGQFAALKSERHVFIDLAHLDPSECPFPADTVFLRAVKEGYRAVLTMYHDQGQIAMKLMGFDEGVTMIGGLPFPLCTPAHSTAYDIAGKGIANIRASREAILLAARMASRTHFAAG
;
A
#
# COMPACT_ATOMS: atom_id res chain seq x y z
N MET A 1 -18.87 48.87 1.44
CA MET A 1 -18.86 47.98 0.25
C MET A 1 -17.51 48.16 -0.43
N SER A 2 -16.86 47.06 -0.84
CA SER A 2 -15.44 46.92 -1.28
C SER A 2 -14.61 46.27 -0.17
N LEU A 3 -13.97 45.10 -0.35
CA LEU A 3 -13.26 44.61 -1.54
C LEU A 3 -13.75 43.21 -1.98
N SER A 4 -14.04 43.05 -3.27
CA SER A 4 -14.13 41.73 -3.92
C SER A 4 -12.72 41.31 -4.30
N GLN A 5 -12.03 40.59 -3.41
CA GLN A 5 -10.98 39.69 -3.86
C GLN A 5 -11.69 38.49 -4.46
N SER A 6 -11.53 38.26 -5.76
CA SER A 6 -11.81 36.95 -6.35
C SER A 6 -10.99 35.94 -5.55
N GLN A 7 -11.64 35.22 -4.65
CA GLN A 7 -10.96 34.26 -3.78
C GLN A 7 -10.45 33.15 -4.69
N MET A 8 -9.16 33.20 -5.02
CA MET A 8 -8.56 32.20 -5.92
C MET A 8 -8.79 30.82 -5.32
N ARG A 9 -9.31 29.90 -6.13
CA ARG A 9 -9.54 28.51 -5.70
C ARG A 9 -8.22 27.93 -5.18
N PRO A 10 -8.23 27.25 -4.02
CA PRO A 10 -7.02 26.63 -3.50
C PRO A 10 -6.48 25.57 -4.45
N VAL A 11 -5.15 25.46 -4.51
CA VAL A 11 -4.47 24.34 -5.17
C VAL A 11 -4.33 23.20 -4.16
N ILE A 12 -4.85 22.02 -4.50
CA ILE A 12 -4.77 20.82 -3.65
C ILE A 12 -3.91 19.78 -4.36
N ALA A 13 -2.79 19.41 -3.74
CA ALA A 13 -1.98 18.29 -4.19
C ALA A 13 -2.70 16.98 -3.85
N LEU A 14 -3.04 16.20 -4.87
CA LEU A 14 -3.71 14.91 -4.73
C LEU A 14 -2.77 13.80 -5.19
N ALA A 15 -2.17 13.07 -4.24
CA ALA A 15 -1.48 11.83 -4.58
C ALA A 15 -2.51 10.79 -5.04
N MET A 16 -2.34 10.26 -6.25
CA MET A 16 -3.32 9.36 -6.88
C MET A 16 -3.54 8.07 -6.08
N GLY A 17 -2.57 7.63 -5.26
CA GLY A 17 -2.65 6.40 -4.46
C GLY A 17 -2.11 5.18 -5.19
N ASP A 18 -2.59 3.99 -4.81
CA ASP A 18 -2.14 2.72 -5.40
C ASP A 18 -2.57 2.63 -6.89
N PRO A 19 -1.62 2.53 -7.84
CA PRO A 19 -1.86 2.51 -9.27
C PRO A 19 -2.49 1.21 -9.79
N ALA A 20 -2.36 0.09 -9.05
CA ALA A 20 -2.91 -1.20 -9.44
C ALA A 20 -4.35 -1.40 -8.95
N GLY A 21 -4.84 -0.52 -8.07
CA GLY A 21 -6.21 -0.50 -7.57
C GLY A 21 -7.15 0.41 -8.37
N ILE A 22 -8.25 0.81 -7.73
CA ILE A 22 -9.27 1.71 -8.32
C ILE A 22 -8.88 3.20 -8.27
N SER A 23 -7.76 3.53 -7.64
CA SER A 23 -7.35 4.91 -7.38
C SER A 23 -7.19 5.76 -8.66
N PRO A 24 -6.60 5.24 -9.77
CA PRO A 24 -6.56 5.98 -11.03
C PRO A 24 -7.96 6.32 -11.59
N GLU A 25 -8.92 5.39 -11.50
CA GLU A 25 -10.31 5.59 -11.94
C GLU A 25 -11.02 6.64 -11.08
N LEU A 26 -10.91 6.53 -9.75
CA LEU A 26 -11.47 7.50 -8.81
C LEU A 26 -10.90 8.89 -9.03
N THR A 27 -9.58 8.99 -9.23
CA THR A 27 -8.90 10.26 -9.49
C THR A 27 -9.39 10.88 -10.80
N ALA A 28 -9.56 10.07 -11.86
CA ALA A 28 -10.13 10.54 -13.12
C ALA A 28 -11.55 11.10 -12.93
N LYS A 29 -12.43 10.37 -12.23
CA LYS A 29 -13.79 10.83 -11.93
C LYS A 29 -13.79 12.14 -11.15
N LEU A 30 -12.94 12.27 -10.12
CA LEU A 30 -12.81 13.52 -9.35
C LEU A 30 -12.39 14.70 -10.24
N CYS A 31 -11.46 14.49 -11.16
CA CYS A 31 -11.04 15.53 -12.11
C CYS A 31 -12.12 15.88 -13.15
N ALA A 32 -13.16 15.06 -13.31
CA ALA A 32 -14.28 15.32 -14.23
C ALA A 32 -15.45 16.06 -13.58
N LEU A 33 -15.46 16.18 -12.24
CA LEU A 33 -16.58 16.75 -11.50
C LEU A 33 -16.50 18.29 -11.47
N GLU A 34 -17.54 18.96 -11.97
CA GLU A 34 -17.67 20.43 -11.91
C GLU A 34 -17.66 20.93 -10.47
N GLU A 35 -18.32 20.23 -9.54
CA GLU A 35 -18.32 20.60 -8.12
C GLU A 35 -16.91 20.66 -7.51
N ILE A 36 -15.98 19.83 -8.00
CA ILE A 36 -14.58 19.84 -7.57
C ILE A 36 -13.82 20.98 -8.24
N ALA A 37 -14.05 21.19 -9.54
CA ALA A 37 -13.48 22.30 -10.29
C ALA A 37 -13.90 23.66 -9.71
N ASP A 38 -15.11 23.80 -9.20
CA ASP A 38 -15.64 25.03 -8.61
C ASP A 38 -14.99 25.39 -7.27
N ILE A 39 -14.55 24.39 -6.49
CA ILE A 39 -14.01 24.62 -5.15
C ILE A 39 -12.48 24.53 -5.08
N ALA A 40 -11.82 23.87 -6.03
CA ALA A 40 -10.38 23.66 -5.99
C ALA A 40 -9.76 23.43 -7.37
N GLN A 41 -8.46 23.71 -7.46
CA GLN A 41 -7.61 23.19 -8.52
C GLN A 41 -6.86 21.97 -7.99
N LEU A 42 -7.12 20.79 -8.55
CA LEU A 42 -6.33 19.60 -8.27
C LEU A 42 -4.99 19.62 -9.02
N ALA A 43 -3.92 19.39 -8.26
CA ALA A 43 -2.61 19.03 -8.77
C ALA A 43 -2.38 17.54 -8.48
N VAL A 44 -2.79 16.70 -9.42
CA VAL A 44 -2.72 15.24 -9.26
C VAL A 44 -1.29 14.78 -9.43
N ILE A 45 -0.79 13.95 -8.52
CA ILE A 45 0.58 13.41 -8.55
C ILE A 45 0.49 11.89 -8.74
N GLY A 46 1.13 11.37 -9.79
CA GLY A 46 1.11 9.95 -10.10
C GLY A 46 1.85 9.60 -11.39
N ASP A 47 1.61 8.40 -11.92
CA ASP A 47 2.09 8.02 -13.26
C ASP A 47 1.00 8.30 -14.30
N ARG A 48 1.34 9.06 -15.35
CA ARG A 48 0.37 9.52 -16.35
C ARG A 48 -0.31 8.38 -17.10
N ARG A 49 0.40 7.25 -17.29
CA ARG A 49 -0.14 6.07 -18.01
C ARG A 49 -1.18 5.35 -17.17
N MET A 50 -0.95 5.24 -15.86
CA MET A 50 -1.93 4.68 -14.91
C MET A 50 -3.18 5.54 -14.84
N PHE A 51 -3.03 6.85 -14.76
CA PHE A 51 -4.16 7.78 -14.81
C PHE A 51 -4.94 7.67 -16.12
N GLY A 52 -4.24 7.58 -17.26
CA GLY A 52 -4.87 7.40 -18.57
C GLY A 52 -5.67 6.11 -18.66
N LYS A 53 -5.14 5.00 -18.14
CA LYS A 53 -5.87 3.73 -18.02
C LYS A 53 -7.12 3.89 -17.15
N GLY A 54 -7.00 4.49 -15.98
CA GLY A 54 -8.14 4.73 -15.08
C GLY A 54 -9.23 5.63 -15.70
N ALA A 55 -8.85 6.65 -16.46
CA ALA A 55 -9.80 7.48 -17.20
C ALA A 55 -10.53 6.67 -18.30
N ALA A 56 -9.80 5.83 -19.03
CA ALA A 56 -10.39 4.93 -20.03
C ALA A 56 -11.35 3.91 -19.39
N ASP A 57 -10.96 3.31 -18.26
CA ASP A 57 -11.80 2.38 -17.48
C ASP A 57 -13.09 3.08 -16.98
N ALA A 58 -13.00 4.38 -16.63
CA ALA A 58 -14.16 5.21 -16.27
C ALA A 58 -15.01 5.66 -17.47
N GLY A 59 -14.58 5.40 -18.71
CA GLY A 59 -15.23 5.89 -19.92
C GLY A 59 -15.13 7.42 -20.11
N LEU A 60 -14.08 8.04 -19.56
CA LEU A 60 -13.88 9.49 -19.58
C LEU A 60 -12.77 9.89 -20.56
N ASP A 61 -13.04 10.89 -21.40
CA ASP A 61 -12.04 11.54 -22.25
C ASP A 61 -11.51 12.81 -21.56
N LEU A 62 -10.53 12.64 -20.67
CA LEU A 62 -9.96 13.72 -19.88
C LEU A 62 -8.68 14.26 -20.51
N THR A 63 -8.76 15.51 -20.98
CA THR A 63 -7.58 16.29 -21.36
C THR A 63 -7.11 17.12 -20.17
N ILE A 64 -6.09 16.62 -19.47
CA ILE A 64 -5.45 17.30 -18.34
C ILE A 64 -4.03 17.68 -18.71
N GLU A 65 -3.68 18.95 -18.49
CA GLU A 65 -2.33 19.47 -18.68
C GLU A 65 -1.34 18.68 -17.83
N THR A 66 -0.27 18.17 -18.44
CA THR A 66 0.74 17.36 -17.75
C THR A 66 2.03 18.15 -17.60
N MET A 67 2.59 18.14 -16.39
CA MET A 67 3.83 18.81 -16.03
C MET A 67 4.80 17.82 -15.37
N ALA A 68 6.10 18.06 -15.49
CA ALA A 68 7.10 17.25 -14.79
C ALA A 68 7.13 17.59 -13.29
N ALA A 69 7.49 16.63 -12.44
CA ALA A 69 7.57 16.77 -10.98
C ALA A 69 8.32 18.03 -10.48
N GLY A 70 9.36 18.47 -11.20
CA GLY A 70 10.15 19.65 -10.84
C GLY A 70 9.50 21.01 -11.15
N GLN A 71 8.31 21.05 -11.78
CA GLN A 71 7.69 22.28 -12.28
C GLN A 71 6.49 22.75 -11.45
N PHE A 72 6.30 22.20 -10.24
CA PHE A 72 5.19 22.56 -9.34
C PHE A 72 5.09 24.06 -9.04
N ALA A 73 6.23 24.73 -8.85
CA ALA A 73 6.28 26.17 -8.58
C ALA A 73 5.84 27.04 -9.78
N ALA A 74 5.70 26.46 -10.98
CA ALA A 74 5.29 27.16 -12.19
C ALA A 74 3.78 27.03 -12.49
N LEU A 75 2.98 26.53 -11.53
CA LEU A 75 1.54 26.40 -11.70
C LEU A 75 0.86 27.75 -11.95
N LYS A 76 0.37 27.93 -13.17
CA LYS A 76 -0.36 29.13 -13.63
C LYS A 76 -1.74 28.82 -14.19
N SER A 77 -2.04 27.54 -14.42
CA SER A 77 -3.32 27.08 -14.94
C SER A 77 -4.39 27.24 -13.87
N GLU A 78 -5.63 27.56 -14.27
CA GLU A 78 -6.79 27.47 -13.38
C GLU A 78 -7.45 26.09 -13.44
N ARG A 79 -7.07 25.26 -14.41
CA ARG A 79 -7.59 23.90 -14.58
C ARG A 79 -6.77 22.90 -13.76
N HIS A 80 -7.37 21.74 -13.50
CA HIS A 80 -6.63 20.62 -12.93
C HIS A 80 -5.39 20.32 -13.77
N VAL A 81 -4.32 19.94 -13.10
CA VAL A 81 -3.06 19.55 -13.72
C VAL A 81 -2.66 18.16 -13.23
N PHE A 82 -1.85 17.49 -14.04
CA PHE A 82 -1.23 16.22 -13.71
C PHE A 82 0.29 16.41 -13.59
N ILE A 83 0.85 15.99 -12.47
CA ILE A 83 2.27 15.99 -12.19
C ILE A 83 2.75 14.56 -12.42
N ASP A 84 3.39 14.35 -13.57
CA ASP A 84 3.83 13.02 -13.96
C ASP A 84 5.17 12.69 -13.31
N LEU A 85 5.14 11.63 -12.51
CA LEU A 85 6.32 11.05 -11.88
C LEU A 85 7.05 10.06 -12.79
N ALA A 86 6.38 9.52 -13.83
CA ALA A 86 6.94 8.57 -14.80
C ALA A 86 7.76 7.41 -14.19
N HIS A 87 7.32 6.91 -13.03
CA HIS A 87 8.10 6.02 -12.16
C HIS A 87 7.64 4.56 -12.17
N LEU A 88 6.56 4.24 -12.88
CA LEU A 88 5.98 2.89 -12.90
C LEU A 88 6.08 2.28 -14.29
N ASP A 89 6.12 0.96 -14.41
CA ASP A 89 5.74 0.29 -15.66
C ASP A 89 4.31 -0.27 -15.50
N PRO A 90 3.34 0.15 -16.35
CA PRO A 90 2.00 -0.42 -16.37
C PRO A 90 1.93 -1.95 -16.36
N SER A 91 2.90 -2.61 -16.99
CA SER A 91 2.96 -4.06 -17.09
C SER A 91 3.48 -4.73 -15.81
N GLU A 92 4.17 -3.99 -14.95
CA GLU A 92 4.78 -4.48 -13.70
C GLU A 92 3.94 -4.19 -12.46
N CYS A 93 2.74 -3.61 -12.62
CA CYS A 93 1.81 -3.30 -11.53
C CYS A 93 0.54 -4.19 -11.53
N PRO A 94 0.64 -5.54 -11.45
CA PRO A 94 -0.52 -6.41 -11.51
C PRO A 94 -1.32 -6.48 -10.20
N PHE A 95 -0.72 -6.16 -9.05
CA PHE A 95 -1.35 -6.32 -7.75
C PHE A 95 -1.18 -5.07 -6.87
N PRO A 96 -2.27 -4.61 -6.22
CA PRO A 96 -2.19 -3.52 -5.26
C PRO A 96 -1.43 -3.95 -4.00
N ALA A 97 -0.46 -3.15 -3.60
CA ALA A 97 0.41 -3.43 -2.46
C ALA A 97 -0.33 -3.21 -1.13
N ASP A 98 -1.27 -2.27 -1.09
CA ASP A 98 -2.03 -1.91 0.12
C ASP A 98 -3.02 -2.98 0.58
N THR A 99 -3.51 -3.80 -0.36
CA THR A 99 -4.57 -4.80 -0.14
C THR A 99 -4.06 -6.22 -0.35
N VAL A 100 -2.77 -6.42 -0.64
CA VAL A 100 -2.18 -7.74 -0.89
C VAL A 100 -2.46 -8.74 0.23
N PHE A 101 -2.42 -8.32 1.50
CA PHE A 101 -2.72 -9.18 2.65
C PHE A 101 -4.21 -9.51 2.78
N LEU A 102 -5.09 -8.55 2.50
CA LEU A 102 -6.54 -8.79 2.50
C LEU A 102 -6.94 -9.76 1.36
N ARG A 103 -6.35 -9.56 0.18
CA ARG A 103 -6.51 -10.48 -0.96
C ARG A 103 -5.94 -11.85 -0.62
N ALA A 104 -4.79 -11.92 0.03
CA ALA A 104 -4.20 -13.20 0.43
C ALA A 104 -5.15 -14.06 1.25
N VAL A 105 -5.82 -13.44 2.23
CA VAL A 105 -6.83 -14.11 3.06
C VAL A 105 -8.10 -14.44 2.27
N LYS A 106 -8.64 -13.49 1.49
CA LYS A 106 -9.92 -13.67 0.78
C LYS A 106 -9.85 -14.64 -0.39
N GLU A 107 -8.77 -14.58 -1.16
CA GLU A 107 -8.57 -15.36 -2.39
C GLU A 107 -7.77 -16.63 -2.14
N GLY A 108 -7.34 -16.87 -0.89
CA GLY A 108 -6.67 -18.12 -0.49
C GLY A 108 -5.25 -18.25 -0.99
N TYR A 109 -4.51 -17.14 -1.10
CA TYR A 109 -3.09 -17.19 -1.39
C TYR A 109 -2.33 -17.87 -0.24
N ARG A 110 -1.32 -18.66 -0.59
CA ARG A 110 -0.53 -19.44 0.38
C ARG A 110 0.61 -18.65 1.01
N ALA A 111 1.06 -17.58 0.37
CA ALA A 111 2.16 -16.74 0.84
C ALA A 111 2.07 -15.33 0.25
N VAL A 112 2.61 -14.36 0.98
CA VAL A 112 2.87 -12.98 0.53
C VAL A 112 4.37 -12.73 0.69
N LEU A 113 5.01 -12.24 -0.36
CA LEU A 113 6.40 -11.82 -0.33
C LEU A 113 6.47 -10.29 -0.20
N THR A 114 7.19 -9.80 0.79
CA THR A 114 7.45 -8.36 0.98
C THR A 114 8.94 -8.09 0.83
N MET A 115 9.27 -6.88 0.36
CA MET A 115 10.66 -6.46 0.20
C MET A 115 11.34 -6.23 1.55
N TYR A 116 10.60 -5.71 2.52
CA TYR A 116 11.09 -5.47 3.88
C TYR A 116 10.26 -6.24 4.90
N HIS A 117 10.92 -6.69 5.97
CA HIS A 117 10.27 -7.46 7.03
C HIS A 117 9.15 -6.67 7.73
N ASP A 118 9.38 -5.39 8.02
CA ASP A 118 8.40 -4.54 8.71
C ASP A 118 7.11 -4.33 7.89
N GLN A 119 7.20 -4.30 6.56
CA GLN A 119 6.03 -4.16 5.69
C GLN A 119 5.04 -5.32 5.87
N GLY A 120 5.55 -6.55 6.05
CA GLY A 120 4.71 -7.72 6.28
C GLY A 120 4.28 -7.90 7.74
N GLN A 121 5.14 -7.51 8.68
CA GLN A 121 4.88 -7.68 10.12
C GLN A 121 3.68 -6.86 10.62
N ILE A 122 3.47 -5.65 10.09
CA ILE A 122 2.32 -4.82 10.46
C ILE A 122 1.00 -5.54 10.14
N ALA A 123 0.85 -6.02 8.91
CA ALA A 123 -0.37 -6.71 8.47
C ALA A 123 -0.56 -8.04 9.22
N MET A 124 0.49 -8.84 9.39
CA MET A 124 0.42 -10.10 10.14
C MET A 124 -0.03 -9.89 11.60
N LYS A 125 0.47 -8.84 12.25
CA LYS A 125 0.06 -8.49 13.63
C LYS A 125 -1.40 -8.11 13.72
N LEU A 126 -1.95 -7.40 12.73
CA LEU A 126 -3.37 -7.05 12.70
C LEU A 126 -4.26 -8.27 12.43
N MET A 127 -3.80 -9.23 11.62
CA MET A 127 -4.58 -10.42 11.25
C MET A 127 -4.51 -11.54 12.30
N GLY A 128 -3.45 -11.61 13.10
CA GLY A 128 -3.24 -12.74 14.02
C GLY A 128 -2.13 -12.48 15.02
N PHE A 129 -2.30 -11.45 15.85
CA PHE A 129 -1.29 -10.97 16.81
C PHE A 129 -0.71 -12.08 17.70
N ASP A 130 -1.54 -13.05 18.12
CA ASP A 130 -1.17 -14.12 19.06
C ASP A 130 -0.95 -15.50 18.38
N GLU A 131 -0.91 -15.53 17.05
CA GLU A 131 -0.74 -16.77 16.27
C GLU A 131 0.45 -16.70 15.30
N GLY A 132 0.90 -15.50 14.94
CA GLY A 132 2.01 -15.30 14.01
C GLY A 132 3.31 -15.95 14.48
N VAL A 133 4.00 -16.63 13.56
CA VAL A 133 5.36 -17.12 13.75
C VAL A 133 6.23 -16.52 12.66
N THR A 134 7.33 -15.88 13.05
CA THR A 134 8.36 -15.46 12.10
C THR A 134 9.44 -16.54 12.04
N MET A 135 9.91 -16.88 10.85
CA MET A 135 11.06 -17.75 10.68
C MET A 135 12.15 -17.07 9.87
N ILE A 136 13.40 -17.43 10.15
CA ILE A 136 14.56 -16.97 9.39
C ILE A 136 15.07 -18.14 8.55
N GLY A 137 15.05 -17.95 7.23
CA GLY A 137 15.62 -18.90 6.27
C GLY A 137 17.14 -18.72 6.09
N GLY A 138 17.80 -19.73 5.55
CA GLY A 138 19.23 -19.68 5.19
C GLY A 138 20.21 -20.02 6.32
N LEU A 139 19.72 -20.27 7.53
CA LEU A 139 20.55 -20.76 8.64
C LEU A 139 20.68 -22.30 8.60
N PRO A 140 21.79 -22.86 9.13
CA PRO A 140 21.98 -24.32 9.20
C PRO A 140 21.07 -25.01 10.24
N PHE A 141 20.25 -24.25 10.95
CA PHE A 141 19.26 -24.74 11.90
C PHE A 141 17.98 -23.89 11.78
N PRO A 142 16.80 -24.47 12.08
CA PRO A 142 15.56 -23.70 12.12
C PRO A 142 15.60 -22.63 13.21
N LEU A 143 15.29 -21.39 12.83
CA LEU A 143 15.12 -20.28 13.76
C LEU A 143 13.72 -19.70 13.57
N CYS A 144 12.88 -19.84 14.60
CA CYS A 144 11.52 -19.31 14.64
C CYS A 144 11.35 -18.42 15.87
N THR A 145 10.58 -17.34 15.75
CA THR A 145 10.19 -16.47 16.85
C THR A 145 8.66 -16.35 16.91
N PRO A 146 8.05 -16.51 18.09
CA PRO A 146 6.62 -16.33 18.25
C PRO A 146 6.25 -14.85 18.25
N ALA A 147 5.06 -14.52 17.74
CA ALA A 147 4.48 -13.20 17.92
C ALA A 147 3.86 -13.09 19.33
N HIS A 148 4.33 -12.11 20.11
CA HIS A 148 3.67 -11.63 21.32
C HIS A 148 4.13 -10.20 21.62
N SER A 149 3.40 -9.48 22.48
CA SER A 149 3.79 -8.16 23.00
C SER A 149 4.52 -8.28 24.35
N THR A 150 4.86 -7.15 24.96
CA THR A 150 5.35 -7.07 26.34
C THR A 150 4.30 -7.48 27.37
N ALA A 151 3.01 -7.30 27.05
CA ALA A 151 1.87 -7.76 27.84
C ALA A 151 1.99 -7.43 29.35
N TYR A 152 2.34 -6.17 29.65
CA TYR A 152 2.62 -5.69 31.02
C TYR A 152 1.46 -5.88 31.99
N ASP A 153 0.23 -5.89 31.48
CA ASP A 153 -1.00 -6.11 32.22
C ASP A 153 -1.16 -7.54 32.75
N ILE A 154 -0.46 -8.53 32.18
CA ILE A 154 -0.53 -9.95 32.60
C ILE A 154 0.79 -10.54 33.10
N ALA A 155 1.90 -9.82 32.96
CA ALA A 155 3.22 -10.27 33.41
C ALA A 155 3.21 -10.67 34.90
N GLY A 156 3.76 -11.85 35.22
CA GLY A 156 3.84 -12.37 36.59
C GLY A 156 2.53 -12.96 37.15
N LYS A 157 1.42 -12.91 36.41
CA LYS A 157 0.11 -13.40 36.88
C LYS A 157 -0.15 -14.89 36.58
N GLY A 158 0.73 -15.56 35.84
CA GLY A 158 0.59 -16.98 35.49
C GLY A 158 -0.50 -17.30 34.45
N ILE A 159 -1.07 -16.29 33.78
CA ILE A 159 -2.16 -16.42 32.80
C ILE A 159 -1.72 -16.23 31.35
N ALA A 160 -0.42 -16.32 31.07
CA ALA A 160 0.13 -16.13 29.73
C ALA A 160 -0.34 -17.22 28.76
N ASN A 161 -0.74 -16.84 27.54
CA ASN A 161 -1.13 -17.76 26.49
C ASN A 161 0.12 -18.30 25.77
N ILE A 162 0.28 -19.61 25.70
CA ILE A 162 1.44 -20.26 25.07
C ILE A 162 1.29 -20.49 23.56
N ARG A 163 0.16 -20.12 22.94
CA ARG A 163 -0.21 -20.53 21.58
C ARG A 163 0.85 -20.16 20.54
N ALA A 164 1.27 -18.89 20.45
CA ALA A 164 2.30 -18.45 19.50
C ALA A 164 3.63 -19.21 19.70
N SER A 165 4.07 -19.33 20.96
CA SER A 165 5.30 -20.06 21.31
C SER A 165 5.23 -21.54 20.94
N ARG A 166 4.08 -22.17 21.17
CA ARG A 166 3.82 -23.56 20.75
C ARG A 166 3.90 -23.69 19.24
N GLU A 167 3.24 -22.81 18.48
CA GLU A 167 3.28 -22.87 17.01
C GLU A 167 4.70 -22.62 16.47
N ALA A 168 5.49 -21.75 17.10
CA ALA A 168 6.88 -21.52 16.73
C ALA A 168 7.73 -22.78 16.89
N ILE A 169 7.59 -23.50 18.02
CA ILE A 169 8.28 -24.77 18.26
C ILE A 169 7.84 -25.83 17.25
N LEU A 170 6.52 -25.97 17.01
CA LEU A 170 6.00 -26.94 16.06
C LEU A 170 6.48 -26.67 14.63
N LEU A 171 6.58 -25.41 14.24
CA LEU A 171 7.10 -25.02 12.93
C LEU A 171 8.59 -25.34 12.81
N ALA A 172 9.40 -24.99 13.82
CA ALA A 172 10.81 -25.33 13.85
C ALA A 172 11.05 -26.85 13.78
N ALA A 173 10.25 -27.64 14.50
CA ALA A 173 10.32 -29.10 14.46
C ALA A 173 9.97 -29.66 13.06
N ARG A 174 8.95 -29.09 12.38
CA ARG A 174 8.61 -29.45 11.00
C ARG A 174 9.71 -29.08 10.00
N MET A 175 10.39 -27.95 10.20
CA MET A 175 11.54 -27.57 9.39
C MET A 175 12.69 -28.56 9.59
N ALA A 176 13.03 -28.88 10.84
CA ALA A 176 14.12 -29.79 11.19
C ALA A 176 13.91 -31.21 10.61
N SER A 177 12.67 -31.73 10.65
CA SER A 177 12.37 -33.08 10.16
C SER A 177 12.33 -33.20 8.63
N ARG A 178 12.18 -32.08 7.92
CA ARG A 178 12.18 -32.04 6.45
C ARG A 178 13.56 -31.83 5.85
N THR A 179 14.55 -31.45 6.66
CA THR A 179 15.93 -31.36 6.22
C THR A 179 16.57 -32.74 6.06
N HIS A 180 16.25 -33.40 4.95
CA HIS A 180 17.32 -34.00 4.14
C HIS A 180 18.15 -32.82 3.61
N PHE A 181 19.06 -32.31 4.43
CA PHE A 181 20.13 -31.46 3.90
C PHE A 181 20.85 -32.32 2.88
N ALA A 182 20.81 -31.89 1.61
CA ALA A 182 21.76 -32.32 0.61
C ALA A 182 23.16 -32.10 1.20
N ALA A 183 23.75 -33.16 1.73
CA ALA A 183 25.19 -33.29 1.74
C ALA A 183 25.63 -33.15 0.27
N GLY A 184 26.62 -32.27 0.05
CA GLY A 184 27.08 -31.89 -1.28
C GLY A 184 27.49 -33.05 -2.18
#